data_AF-A0A7V5R428-F1
#
_entry.id   AF-A0A7V5R428-F1
#
_cell.length_a   1.000
_cell.length_b   1.000
_cell.length_c   1.000
_cell.angle_alpha   90.00
_cell.angle_beta   90.00
_cell.angle_gamma   90.00
#
_symmetry.space_group_name_H-M   'P 1'
#
loop_
_entity.id
_entity.type
_entity.pdbx_description
1 polymer ?
#
loop_
_entity_poly.entity_id
_entity_poly.type
_entity_poly.pdbx_seq_one_letter_code
_entity_poly.pdbx_strand_id
1 'polypeptide(L)'
;MSRVFIGIVERGTLELLFPKSGPHSFVRLTSTGMQDSVPPENGELNLVEYEQTAIAVEGHVADGWIYRANVVDTGEPIVTALVERLFKQEY
;
A
#
# COMPACT_ATOMS: atom_id res chain seq x y z
N MET A 1 6.61 -7.32 -14.58
CA MET A 1 7.03 -7.81 -13.26
C MET A 1 6.32 -6.98 -12.20
N SER A 2 5.72 -7.64 -11.20
CA SER A 2 5.18 -6.96 -10.01
C SER A 2 6.34 -6.38 -9.20
N ARG A 3 6.06 -5.33 -8.42
CA ARG A 3 7.02 -4.72 -7.49
C ARG A 3 6.46 -4.79 -6.08
N VAL A 4 7.35 -4.89 -5.10
CA VAL A 4 7.00 -4.77 -3.68
C VAL A 4 6.96 -3.30 -3.28
N PHE A 5 5.89 -2.94 -2.60
CA PHE A 5 5.62 -1.65 -1.99
C PHE A 5 5.48 -1.84 -0.48
N ILE A 6 5.97 -0.88 0.29
CA ILE A 6 5.82 -0.87 1.76
C ILE A 6 5.13 0.43 2.13
N GLY A 7 4.15 0.34 3.01
CA GLY A 7 3.42 1.50 3.49
C GLY A 7 2.75 1.23 4.82
N ILE A 8 2.11 2.26 5.38
CA ILE A 8 1.28 2.16 6.57
C ILE A 8 -0.16 2.44 6.15
N VAL A 9 -1.10 1.64 6.64
CA VAL A 9 -2.50 1.89 6.36
C VAL A 9 -3.02 2.99 7.26
N GLU A 10 -3.53 4.05 6.65
CA GLU A 10 -4.24 5.13 7.32
C GLU A 10 -5.56 5.39 6.62
N ARG A 11 -6.65 5.41 7.39
CA ARG A 11 -8.02 5.67 6.93
C ARG A 11 -8.44 4.75 5.79
N GLY A 12 -8.06 3.47 5.86
CA GLY A 12 -8.34 2.48 4.82
C GLY A 12 -7.57 2.67 3.50
N THR A 13 -6.56 3.54 3.47
CA THR A 13 -5.66 3.74 2.31
C THR A 13 -4.22 3.46 2.71
N LEU A 14 -3.38 3.05 1.76
CA LEU A 14 -1.97 2.80 2.01
C LEU A 14 -1.16 4.08 1.81
N GLU A 15 -0.56 4.62 2.85
CA GLU A 15 0.49 5.64 2.71
C GLU A 15 1.76 4.98 2.18
N LEU A 16 2.15 5.30 0.96
CA LEU A 16 3.27 4.67 0.28
C LEU A 16 4.61 5.22 0.78
N LEU A 17 5.37 4.39 1.50
CA LEU A 17 6.65 4.75 2.11
C LEU A 17 7.85 4.27 1.30
N PHE A 18 7.73 3.09 0.67
CA PHE A 18 8.74 2.53 -0.20
C PHE A 18 8.14 1.92 -1.48
N PRO A 19 8.75 2.16 -2.66
CA PRO A 19 9.83 3.12 -2.92
C PRO A 19 9.41 4.55 -2.58
N LYS A 20 10.39 5.39 -2.20
CA LYS A 20 10.12 6.76 -1.74
C LYS A 20 9.28 7.49 -2.78
N SER A 21 8.07 7.81 -2.37
CA SER A 21 7.10 8.58 -3.16
C SER A 21 6.99 9.98 -2.53
N GLY A 22 6.35 10.93 -3.21
CA GLY A 22 6.18 12.27 -2.66
C GLY A 22 5.51 12.23 -1.27
N PRO A 23 5.64 13.30 -0.45
CA PRO A 23 4.95 13.36 0.83
C PRO A 23 3.45 13.10 0.64
N HIS A 24 2.86 12.31 1.54
CA HIS A 24 1.43 11.96 1.52
C HIS A 24 0.97 11.23 0.25
N SER A 25 1.80 10.32 -0.29
CA SER A 25 1.41 9.47 -1.41
C SER A 25 0.49 8.33 -0.96
N PHE A 26 -0.80 8.62 -0.78
CA PHE A 26 -1.80 7.62 -0.45
C PHE A 26 -2.28 6.90 -1.72
N VAL A 27 -2.32 5.56 -1.66
CA VAL A 27 -2.80 4.69 -2.75
C VAL A 27 -3.85 3.72 -2.25
N ARG A 28 -4.78 3.35 -3.14
CA ARG A 28 -5.77 2.29 -2.91
C ARG A 28 -5.27 0.98 -3.51
N LEU A 29 -5.75 -0.15 -3.02
CA LEU A 29 -5.34 -1.47 -3.50
C LEU A 29 -6.50 -2.14 -4.22
N THR A 30 -6.25 -2.77 -5.36
CA THR A 30 -7.25 -3.57 -6.07
C THR A 30 -6.67 -4.89 -6.55
N SER A 31 -7.49 -5.94 -6.47
CA SER A 31 -7.17 -7.26 -7.01
C SER A 31 -7.26 -7.32 -8.54
N THR A 32 -7.92 -6.35 -9.19
CA THR A 32 -8.05 -6.31 -10.66
C THR A 32 -6.73 -5.96 -11.35
N GLY A 33 -6.57 -6.42 -12.59
CA GLY A 33 -5.50 -5.99 -13.48
C GLY A 33 -5.82 -4.69 -14.20
N MET A 34 -4.79 -3.91 -14.54
CA MET A 34 -4.93 -2.65 -15.31
C MET A 34 -5.59 -2.82 -16.68
N GLN A 35 -5.54 -4.03 -17.26
CA GLN A 35 -6.12 -4.33 -18.58
C GLN A 35 -7.46 -5.06 -18.48
N ASP A 36 -7.95 -5.31 -17.26
CA ASP A 36 -9.25 -5.92 -17.08
C ASP A 36 -10.32 -4.90 -17.47
N SER A 37 -11.38 -5.32 -18.16
CA SER A 37 -12.50 -4.43 -18.52
C SER A 37 -13.39 -4.07 -17.31
N VAL A 38 -12.84 -4.11 -16.10
CA VAL A 38 -13.51 -3.94 -14.83
C VAL A 38 -12.86 -2.77 -14.09
N PRO A 39 -13.64 -1.78 -13.61
CA PRO A 39 -13.10 -0.69 -12.80
C PRO A 39 -12.38 -1.20 -11.55
N PRO A 40 -11.27 -0.56 -11.12
CA PRO A 40 -10.50 -0.98 -9.95
C PRO A 40 -11.33 -1.01 -8.66
N GLU A 41 -12.35 -0.15 -8.53
CA GLU A 41 -13.25 -0.07 -7.38
C GLU A 41 -14.02 -1.37 -7.13
N ASN A 42 -14.31 -2.15 -8.18
CA ASN A 42 -15.05 -3.41 -8.04
C ASN A 42 -14.22 -4.53 -7.40
N GLY A 43 -12.89 -4.42 -7.43
CA GLY A 43 -11.97 -5.38 -6.79
C GLY A 43 -11.13 -4.75 -5.68
N GLU A 44 -11.55 -3.60 -5.17
CA GLU A 44 -10.85 -2.90 -4.11
C GLU A 44 -10.71 -3.78 -2.87
N LEU A 45 -9.49 -3.80 -2.31
CA LEU A 45 -9.21 -4.51 -1.08
C LEU A 45 -9.57 -3.64 0.12
N ASN A 46 -10.31 -4.21 1.06
CA ASN A 46 -10.60 -3.56 2.33
C ASN A 46 -9.38 -3.64 3.25
N LEU A 47 -8.80 -2.49 3.62
CA LEU A 47 -7.61 -2.42 4.46
C LEU A 47 -7.89 -2.17 5.94
N VAL A 48 -9.16 -2.14 6.37
CA VAL A 48 -9.52 -1.84 7.76
C VAL A 48 -8.84 -2.78 8.76
N GLU A 49 -8.59 -4.03 8.38
CA GLU A 49 -7.89 -5.01 9.25
C GLU A 49 -6.41 -4.69 9.48
N TYR A 50 -5.80 -3.86 8.63
CA TYR A 50 -4.40 -3.45 8.69
C TYR A 50 -4.22 -2.01 9.17
N GLU A 51 -5.27 -1.36 9.65
CA GLU A 51 -5.23 0.05 10.05
C GLU A 51 -4.11 0.32 11.08
N GLN A 52 -3.37 1.41 10.90
CA GLN A 52 -2.18 1.77 11.68
C GLN A 52 -1.06 0.71 11.67
N THR A 53 -1.08 -0.21 10.70
CA THR A 53 -0.10 -1.29 10.57
C THR A 53 0.73 -1.10 9.31
N ALA A 54 2.03 -1.35 9.40
CA ALA A 54 2.88 -1.41 8.23
C ALA A 54 2.60 -2.70 7.44
N ILE A 55 2.42 -2.61 6.12
CA ILE A 55 2.21 -3.78 5.26
C ILE A 55 3.14 -3.74 4.06
N ALA A 56 3.49 -4.92 3.56
CA ALA A 56 4.14 -5.11 2.28
C ALA A 56 3.13 -5.61 1.25
N VAL A 57 3.08 -4.97 0.09
CA VAL A 57 2.15 -5.26 -0.98
C VAL A 57 2.90 -5.50 -2.27
N GLU A 58 2.64 -6.60 -2.95
CA GLU A 58 3.07 -6.79 -4.33
C GLU A 58 1.99 -6.31 -5.32
N GLY A 59 2.42 -5.64 -6.39
CA GLY A 59 1.51 -5.29 -7.47
C GLY A 59 2.11 -4.33 -8.50
N HIS A 60 1.23 -3.57 -9.14
CA HIS A 60 1.57 -2.57 -10.16
C HIS A 60 0.96 -1.22 -9.79
N VAL A 61 1.78 -0.19 -9.55
CA VAL A 61 1.28 1.15 -9.22
C VAL A 61 0.93 1.94 -10.49
N ALA A 62 -0.28 2.49 -10.57
CA ALA A 62 -0.68 3.53 -11.53
C ALA A 62 -1.95 4.25 -11.03
N ASP A 63 -2.10 5.53 -11.38
CA ASP A 63 -3.34 6.30 -11.19
C ASP A 63 -3.92 6.28 -9.76
N GLY A 64 -3.05 6.30 -8.73
CA GLY A 64 -3.46 6.25 -7.33
C GLY A 64 -3.85 4.86 -6.82
N TRP A 65 -3.61 3.82 -7.62
CA TRP A 65 -3.90 2.42 -7.30
C TRP A 65 -2.65 1.56 -7.35
N ILE A 66 -2.66 0.48 -6.56
CA ILE A 66 -1.84 -0.70 -6.80
C ILE A 66 -2.78 -1.79 -7.33
N TYR A 67 -2.54 -2.21 -8.57
CA TYR A 67 -3.29 -3.24 -9.27
C TYR A 67 -2.67 -4.62 -9.06
N ARG A 68 -3.52 -5.66 -9.16
CA ARG A 68 -3.20 -7.05 -8.75
C ARG A 68 -2.53 -7.07 -7.38
N ALA A 69 -3.02 -6.20 -6.50
CA ALA A 69 -2.46 -6.04 -5.17
C ALA A 69 -2.63 -7.34 -4.39
N ASN A 70 -1.53 -7.76 -3.78
CA ASN A 70 -1.52 -8.86 -2.82
C ASN A 70 -0.71 -8.43 -1.60
N VAL A 71 -1.31 -8.48 -0.41
CA VAL A 71 -0.59 -8.26 0.84
C VAL A 71 0.28 -9.50 1.07
N VAL A 72 1.60 -9.30 1.12
CA VAL A 72 2.57 -10.39 1.24
C VAL A 72 3.20 -10.47 2.62
N ASP A 73 3.14 -9.39 3.40
CA ASP A 73 3.61 -9.36 4.80
C ASP A 73 2.92 -8.25 5.60
N THR A 74 2.83 -8.44 6.91
CA THR A 74 2.26 -7.49 7.87
C THR A 74 3.23 -7.26 9.02
N GLY A 75 3.56 -6.00 9.28
CA GLY A 75 4.46 -5.62 10.35
C GLY A 75 3.78 -5.68 11.71
N GLU A 76 4.27 -6.54 12.59
CA GLU A 76 3.92 -6.47 14.02
C GLU A 76 4.29 -5.09 14.63
N PRO A 77 3.79 -4.73 15.83
CA PRO A 77 3.93 -3.38 16.38
C PRO A 77 5.37 -2.81 16.38
N ILE A 78 6.37 -3.65 16.66
CA ILE A 78 7.79 -3.23 16.64
C ILE A 78 8.24 -2.88 15.22
N VAL A 79 7.87 -3.71 14.24
CA VAL A 79 8.22 -3.48 12.83
C VAL A 79 7.50 -2.24 12.32
N THR A 80 6.22 -2.07 12.66
CA THR A 80 5.45 -0.88 12.30
C THR A 80 6.11 0.40 12.84
N ALA A 81 6.48 0.43 14.12
CA ALA A 81 7.18 1.58 14.72
C ALA A 81 8.55 1.85 14.06
N LEU A 82 9.26 0.80 13.64
CA LEU A 82 10.52 0.95 12.92
C LEU A 82 10.31 1.53 11.52
N VAL A 83 9.28 1.08 10.79
CA VAL A 83 8.92 1.60 9.47
C VAL A 83 8.54 3.09 9.57
N GLU A 84 7.71 3.48 10.54
CA GLU A 84 7.39 4.88 10.80
C GLU A 84 8.66 5.70 11.00
N ARG A 85 9.54 5.25 11.89
CA ARG A 85 10.77 5.98 12.22
C ARG A 85 11.72 6.10 11.04
N LEU A 86 11.83 5.09 10.17
CA LEU A 86 12.79 5.09 9.06
C LEU A 86 12.30 5.89 7.85
N PHE A 87 11.00 5.83 7.55
CA PHE A 87 10.46 6.37 6.30
C PHE A 87 9.70 7.68 6.45
N LYS A 88 9.15 7.99 7.64
CA LYS A 88 8.43 9.25 7.89
C LYS A 88 9.31 10.38 8.42
N GLN A 89 10.65 10.25 8.39
CA GLN A 89 11.52 11.39 8.75
C GLN A 89 11.42 12.48 7.68
N GLU A 90 10.77 13.58 8.02
CA GLU A 90 10.83 14.84 7.27
C GLU A 90 12.28 15.34 7.28
N TYR A 91 12.85 15.60 6.10
CA TYR A 91 14.07 16.36 5.90
C TYR A 91 13.73 17.64 5.16
#